data_AF-A0A9D4T407-F1
#
_entry.id   AF-A0A9D4T407-F1
#
_cell.length_a   1.000
_cell.length_b   1.000
_cell.length_c   1.000
_cell.angle_alpha   90.00
_cell.angle_beta   90.00
_cell.angle_gamma   90.00
#
_symmetry.space_group_name_H-M   'P 1'
#
loop_
_entity.id
_entity.type
_entity.pdbx_description
1 polymer ?
#
loop_
_entity_poly.entity_id
_entity_poly.type
_entity_poly.pdbx_seq_one_letter_code
_entity_poly.pdbx_strand_id
1 'polypeptide(L)'
;MQYIPELEPPDMWWRVIVQSLSQNNSIKELVLYVYKMSDIGVESLADTVKQSTNIRKLTFLDSGTTSVNAFVNRLSVDIMDNHTLLGVLLQGQMHQGWLDSSKKVFTIYEATRRNSDLLATAAAFTKTTQLDRRSTAALERIYKLHAELLEDLAELVEVNVAEIGGMAHRHLQRTAGLDEFMRITGVVKERVLCHPRDDGCTQLDDLHEDCWGMVRRYLMLDDVEEVVTHLENL
;
A
#
# COMPACT_ATOMS: atom_id res chain seq x y z
N MET A 1 38.70 -38.73 -14.73
CA MET A 1 37.72 -37.66 -15.02
C MET A 1 36.39 -38.14 -14.45
N GLN A 2 36.05 -37.72 -13.24
CA GLN A 2 34.83 -38.17 -12.55
C GLN A 2 33.61 -37.47 -13.17
N TYR A 3 32.66 -38.27 -13.61
CA TYR A 3 31.32 -37.84 -13.99
C TYR A 3 30.64 -37.22 -12.77
N ILE A 4 30.46 -35.91 -12.78
CA ILE A 4 29.60 -35.22 -11.81
C ILE A 4 28.16 -35.47 -12.31
N PRO A 5 27.30 -36.13 -11.53
CA PRO A 5 25.92 -36.37 -11.95
C PRO A 5 25.25 -35.02 -12.19
N GLU A 6 24.46 -34.96 -13.27
CA GLU A 6 23.60 -33.82 -13.59
C GLU A 6 22.87 -33.38 -12.32
N LEU A 7 23.27 -32.23 -11.78
CA LEU A 7 22.49 -31.49 -10.80
C LEU A 7 21.07 -31.40 -11.37
N GLU A 8 20.08 -31.80 -10.57
CA GLU A 8 18.66 -31.73 -10.90
C GLU A 8 18.34 -30.43 -11.64
N PRO A 9 17.47 -30.46 -12.68
CA PRO A 9 17.29 -29.33 -13.57
C PRO A 9 17.04 -28.05 -12.74
N PRO A 10 17.75 -26.94 -12.99
CA PRO A 10 17.71 -25.72 -12.19
C PRO A 10 16.30 -25.22 -11.86
N ASP A 11 15.32 -25.54 -12.71
CA ASP A 11 13.92 -25.19 -12.54
C ASP A 11 13.22 -25.86 -11.34
N MET A 12 13.65 -27.06 -10.93
CA MET A 12 13.02 -27.77 -9.82
C MET A 12 13.22 -27.03 -8.49
N TRP A 13 14.42 -26.50 -8.26
CA TRP A 13 14.75 -25.70 -7.07
C TRP A 13 13.92 -24.43 -7.01
N TRP A 14 13.75 -23.76 -8.15
CA TRP A 14 12.95 -22.54 -8.25
C TRP A 14 11.47 -22.79 -7.93
N ARG A 15 10.90 -23.93 -8.34
CA ARG A 15 9.53 -24.29 -7.95
C ARG A 15 9.37 -24.41 -6.43
N VAL A 16 10.30 -25.11 -5.78
CA VAL A 16 10.28 -25.29 -4.32
C VAL A 16 10.45 -23.94 -3.60
N ILE A 17 11.36 -23.09 -4.08
CA ILE A 17 11.58 -21.74 -3.53
C ILE A 17 10.32 -20.89 -3.67
N VAL A 18 9.75 -20.79 -4.87
CA VAL A 18 8.54 -19.98 -5.12
C VAL A 18 7.36 -20.48 -4.30
N GLN A 19 7.16 -21.80 -4.22
CA GLN A 19 6.12 -22.38 -3.38
C GLN A 19 6.33 -22.09 -1.89
N SER A 20 7.57 -22.09 -1.42
CA SER A 20 7.88 -21.74 -0.03
C SER A 20 7.64 -20.25 0.24
N LEU A 21 7.98 -19.39 -0.71
CA LEU A 21 7.74 -17.94 -0.63
C LEU A 21 6.24 -17.60 -0.64
N SER A 22 5.41 -18.30 -1.41
CA SER A 22 3.97 -18.04 -1.47
C SER A 22 3.23 -18.39 -0.17
N GLN A 23 3.82 -19.26 0.64
CA GLN A 23 3.32 -19.63 1.97
C GLN A 23 4.02 -18.85 3.09
N ASN A 24 5.03 -18.04 2.76
CA ASN A 24 5.81 -17.34 3.75
C ASN A 24 5.07 -16.09 4.26
N ASN A 25 5.11 -15.90 5.58
CA ASN A 25 4.46 -14.79 6.28
C ASN A 25 5.43 -13.93 7.10
N SER A 26 6.74 -14.08 6.90
CA SER A 26 7.78 -13.46 7.73
C SER A 26 8.86 -12.72 6.95
N ILE A 27 9.08 -13.05 5.68
CA ILE A 27 10.07 -12.43 4.81
C ILE A 27 9.51 -11.12 4.29
N LYS A 28 10.14 -10.03 4.72
CA LYS A 28 9.82 -8.66 4.28
C LYS A 28 10.71 -8.17 3.15
N GLU A 29 11.97 -8.58 3.17
CA GLU A 29 12.94 -8.16 2.16
C GLU A 29 13.45 -9.39 1.43
N LEU A 30 13.27 -9.40 0.11
CA LEU A 30 13.65 -10.50 -0.76
C LEU A 30 14.71 -10.03 -1.74
N VAL A 31 15.91 -10.61 -1.65
CA VAL A 31 17.00 -10.35 -2.58
C VAL A 31 17.28 -11.63 -3.36
N LEU A 32 17.07 -11.59 -4.67
CA LEU A 32 17.20 -12.73 -5.55
C LEU A 32 18.25 -12.47 -6.63
N TYR A 33 19.25 -13.35 -6.67
CA TYR A 33 20.19 -13.47 -7.77
C TYR A 33 19.78 -14.67 -8.61
N VAL A 34 19.09 -14.41 -9.72
CA VAL A 34 18.52 -15.45 -10.56
C VAL A 34 19.53 -15.89 -11.62
N TYR A 35 19.72 -17.20 -11.69
CA TYR A 35 20.50 -17.86 -12.74
C TYR A 35 19.70 -19.08 -13.23
N LYS A 36 19.45 -19.13 -14.54
CA LYS A 36 18.77 -20.25 -15.22
C LYS A 36 17.41 -20.63 -14.60
N MET A 37 16.52 -19.66 -14.41
CA MET A 37 15.11 -19.91 -14.07
C MET A 37 14.28 -19.97 -15.36
N SER A 38 13.32 -20.91 -15.45
CA SER A 38 12.39 -20.91 -16.60
C SER A 38 11.43 -19.72 -16.53
N ASP A 39 10.86 -19.34 -17.67
CA ASP A 39 9.85 -18.28 -17.74
C ASP A 39 8.65 -18.59 -16.84
N ILE A 40 8.21 -19.85 -16.75
CA ILE A 40 7.13 -20.28 -15.86
C ILE A 40 7.48 -20.03 -14.39
N GLY A 41 8.72 -20.35 -14.01
CA GLY A 41 9.22 -20.08 -12.67
C GLY A 41 9.24 -18.57 -12.36
N VAL A 42 9.73 -17.77 -13.30
CA VAL A 42 9.79 -16.31 -13.18
C VAL A 42 8.40 -15.70 -13.02
N GLU A 43 7.43 -16.14 -13.84
CA GLU A 43 6.04 -15.69 -13.75
C GLU A 43 5.41 -16.06 -12.41
N SER A 44 5.65 -17.29 -11.94
CA SER A 44 5.15 -17.75 -10.65
C SER A 44 5.74 -16.95 -9.48
N LEU A 45 7.01 -16.56 -9.58
CA LEU A 45 7.65 -15.68 -8.61
C LEU A 45 7.04 -14.27 -8.63
N ALA A 46 6.80 -13.71 -9.83
CA ALA A 46 6.16 -12.40 -9.97
C ALA A 46 4.76 -12.39 -9.33
N ASP A 47 3.96 -13.43 -9.56
CA ASP A 47 2.66 -13.58 -8.92
C ASP A 47 2.77 -13.72 -7.41
N THR A 48 3.75 -14.48 -6.92
CA THR A 48 4.02 -14.63 -5.48
C THR A 48 4.34 -13.28 -4.82
N VAL A 49 5.20 -12.47 -5.45
CA VAL A 49 5.53 -11.13 -4.95
C VAL A 49 4.31 -10.22 -4.98
N LYS A 50 3.56 -10.22 -6.08
CA LYS A 50 2.35 -9.40 -6.25
C LYS A 50 1.27 -9.71 -5.22
N GLN A 51 1.08 -10.98 -4.88
CA GLN A 51 0.03 -11.41 -3.94
C GLN A 51 0.47 -11.34 -2.47
N SER A 52 1.77 -11.23 -2.21
CA SER A 52 2.28 -11.19 -0.84
C SER A 52 1.90 -9.86 -0.17
N THR A 53 1.28 -9.97 1.01
CA THR A 53 1.10 -8.86 1.94
C THR A 53 2.26 -8.72 2.93
N ASN A 54 3.33 -9.53 2.80
CA ASN A 54 4.49 -9.54 3.70
C ASN A 54 5.77 -9.04 3.03
N ILE A 55 5.99 -9.35 1.75
CA ILE A 55 7.16 -8.85 1.01
C ILE A 55 6.98 -7.33 0.80
N ARG A 56 7.84 -6.53 1.46
CA ARG A 56 7.91 -5.06 1.40
C ARG A 56 8.91 -4.58 0.35
N LYS A 57 10.04 -5.26 0.24
CA LYS A 57 11.10 -4.86 -0.70
C LYS A 57 11.58 -6.06 -1.50
N LEU A 58 11.73 -5.87 -2.79
CA LEU A 58 12.29 -6.85 -3.70
C LEU A 58 13.53 -6.27 -4.39
N THR A 59 14.62 -7.03 -4.39
CA THR A 59 15.75 -6.82 -5.31
C THR A 59 15.86 -8.03 -6.22
N PHE A 60 15.59 -7.85 -7.50
CA PHE A 60 15.63 -8.90 -8.51
C PHE A 60 16.79 -8.64 -9.48
N LEU A 61 17.79 -9.51 -9.40
CA LEU A 61 19.05 -9.40 -10.13
C LEU A 61 19.18 -10.62 -11.05
N ASP A 62 19.10 -10.40 -12.35
CA ASP A 62 19.22 -11.46 -13.36
C ASP A 62 20.55 -11.34 -14.09
N SER A 63 21.28 -12.45 -14.11
CA SER A 63 22.53 -12.60 -14.86
C SER A 63 22.32 -13.28 -16.22
N GLY A 64 21.10 -13.76 -16.50
CA GLY A 64 20.65 -14.29 -17.78
C GLY A 64 20.04 -13.23 -18.70
N THR A 65 19.69 -13.63 -19.92
CA THR A 65 19.27 -12.72 -20.99
C THR A 65 17.76 -12.47 -21.06
N THR A 66 16.91 -13.24 -20.36
CA THR A 66 15.46 -13.26 -20.63
C THR A 66 14.57 -13.12 -19.38
N SER A 67 15.07 -13.37 -18.16
CA SER A 67 14.21 -13.52 -16.99
C SER A 67 13.66 -12.18 -16.44
N VAL A 68 14.39 -11.07 -16.53
CA VAL A 68 13.85 -9.76 -16.08
C VAL A 68 12.64 -9.31 -16.90
N ASN A 69 12.66 -9.49 -18.22
CA ASN A 69 11.57 -9.04 -19.08
C ASN A 69 10.28 -9.83 -18.78
N ALA A 70 10.37 -11.15 -18.63
CA ALA A 70 9.23 -11.99 -18.23
C ALA A 70 8.72 -11.58 -16.84
N PHE A 71 9.63 -11.33 -15.89
CA PHE A 71 9.28 -10.89 -14.54
C PHE A 71 8.53 -9.56 -14.54
N VAL A 72 9.06 -8.54 -15.22
CA VAL A 72 8.41 -7.22 -15.36
C VAL A 72 7.06 -7.35 -16.06
N ASN A 73 7.00 -8.13 -17.14
CA ASN A 73 5.79 -8.35 -17.90
C ASN A 73 4.67 -8.91 -17.02
N ARG A 74 5.00 -9.90 -16.17
CA ARG A 74 4.02 -10.52 -15.29
C ARG A 74 3.71 -9.66 -14.07
N LEU A 75 4.73 -9.12 -13.41
CA LEU A 75 4.58 -8.33 -12.19
C LEU A 75 3.73 -7.10 -12.46
N SER A 76 3.97 -6.38 -13.57
CA SER A 76 3.24 -5.14 -13.90
C SER A 76 1.73 -5.31 -14.08
N VAL A 77 1.26 -6.54 -14.36
CA VAL A 77 -0.17 -6.84 -14.46
C VAL A 77 -0.77 -6.81 -13.07
N ASP A 78 -1.68 -5.87 -12.85
CA ASP A 78 -2.44 -5.66 -11.61
C ASP A 78 -1.59 -5.31 -10.38
N ILE A 79 -0.32 -4.89 -10.55
CA ILE A 79 0.53 -4.48 -9.43
C ILE A 79 -0.02 -3.29 -8.65
N MET A 80 -0.88 -2.48 -9.28
CA MET A 80 -1.52 -1.34 -8.63
C MET A 80 -2.45 -1.77 -7.48
N ASP A 81 -2.97 -3.00 -7.52
CA ASP A 81 -3.80 -3.61 -6.47
C ASP A 81 -2.95 -4.10 -5.27
N ASN A 82 -1.62 -4.17 -5.42
CA ASN A 82 -0.74 -4.41 -4.29
C ASN A 82 -0.51 -3.10 -3.52
N HIS A 83 -0.88 -3.10 -2.24
CA HIS A 83 -0.77 -1.94 -1.37
C HIS A 83 0.35 -2.03 -0.33
N THR A 84 1.14 -3.10 -0.33
CA THR A 84 2.13 -3.38 0.72
C THR A 84 3.57 -3.41 0.22
N LEU A 85 3.81 -3.57 -1.08
CA LEU A 85 5.14 -3.55 -1.67
C LEU A 85 5.64 -2.09 -1.72
N LEU A 86 6.69 -1.80 -0.95
CA LEU A 86 7.25 -0.46 -0.75
C LEU A 86 8.39 -0.15 -1.72
N GLY A 87 9.09 -1.17 -2.23
CA GLY A 87 10.21 -0.95 -3.13
C GLY A 87 10.54 -2.15 -4.00
N VAL A 88 10.92 -1.86 -5.25
CA VAL A 88 11.48 -2.85 -6.17
C VAL A 88 12.76 -2.30 -6.76
N LEU A 89 13.80 -3.12 -6.82
CA LEU A 89 15.02 -2.88 -7.58
C LEU A 89 15.15 -4.00 -8.63
N LEU A 90 15.27 -3.61 -9.89
CA LEU A 90 15.40 -4.54 -11.01
C LEU A 90 16.76 -4.32 -11.68
N GLN A 91 17.54 -5.38 -11.87
CA GLN A 91 18.79 -5.34 -12.60
C GLN A 91 18.92 -6.56 -13.50
N GLY A 92 19.30 -6.33 -14.76
CA GLY A 92 19.62 -7.39 -15.72
C GLY A 92 19.70 -6.86 -17.14
N GLN A 93 20.05 -7.74 -18.08
CA GLN A 93 20.24 -7.36 -19.48
C GLN A 93 18.88 -7.19 -20.18
N MET A 94 18.44 -5.95 -20.39
CA MET A 94 17.24 -5.67 -21.17
C MET A 94 17.53 -5.72 -22.67
N HIS A 95 17.06 -6.77 -23.34
CA HIS A 95 17.14 -6.91 -24.80
C HIS A 95 15.91 -6.25 -25.48
N GLN A 96 15.89 -6.19 -26.83
CA GLN A 96 14.91 -5.44 -27.67
C GLN A 96 13.46 -5.43 -27.14
N GLY A 97 12.78 -4.27 -27.24
CA GLY A 97 11.43 -4.04 -26.69
C GLY A 97 11.37 -3.02 -25.53
N TRP A 98 12.47 -2.30 -25.29
CA TRP A 98 12.66 -1.38 -24.16
C TRP A 98 11.51 -0.40 -23.89
N LEU A 99 10.83 0.11 -24.93
CA LEU A 99 9.70 1.04 -24.78
C LEU A 99 8.43 0.41 -24.16
N ASP A 100 8.14 -0.87 -24.45
CA ASP A 100 7.00 -1.55 -23.81
C ASP A 100 7.37 -2.00 -22.39
N SER A 101 8.62 -2.43 -22.19
CA SER A 101 9.16 -2.70 -20.85
C SER A 101 9.22 -1.43 -19.98
N SER A 102 9.46 -0.24 -20.56
CA SER A 102 9.57 1.00 -19.77
C SER A 102 8.26 1.42 -19.13
N LYS A 103 7.12 1.26 -19.83
CA LYS A 103 5.79 1.53 -19.26
C LYS A 103 5.48 0.58 -18.11
N LYS A 104 5.81 -0.71 -18.27
CA LYS A 104 5.57 -1.73 -17.26
C LYS A 104 6.45 -1.55 -16.03
N VAL A 105 7.74 -1.23 -16.23
CA VAL A 105 8.65 -0.85 -15.15
C VAL A 105 8.14 0.40 -14.44
N PHE A 106 7.66 1.41 -15.18
CA PHE A 106 7.05 2.59 -14.59
C PHE A 106 5.84 2.22 -13.73
N THR A 107 4.92 1.38 -14.20
CA THR A 107 3.77 0.93 -13.39
C THR A 107 4.20 0.27 -12.08
N ILE A 108 5.24 -0.57 -12.11
CA ILE A 108 5.78 -1.21 -10.90
C ILE A 108 6.33 -0.15 -9.94
N TYR A 109 7.17 0.77 -10.44
CA TYR A 109 7.72 1.83 -9.60
C TYR A 109 6.64 2.75 -9.06
N GLU A 110 5.64 3.08 -9.86
CA GLU A 110 4.52 3.92 -9.45
C GLU A 110 3.70 3.27 -8.33
N ALA A 111 3.43 1.95 -8.41
CA ALA A 111 2.79 1.22 -7.32
C ALA A 111 3.61 1.30 -6.02
N THR A 112 4.91 1.03 -6.09
CA THR A 112 5.78 1.10 -4.90
C THR A 112 5.96 2.50 -4.35
N ARG A 113 6.02 3.50 -5.23
CA ARG A 113 6.08 4.92 -4.87
C ARG A 113 4.80 5.36 -4.18
N ARG A 114 3.62 4.98 -4.69
CA ARG A 114 2.32 5.24 -4.07
C ARG A 114 2.25 4.64 -2.67
N ASN A 115 2.68 3.39 -2.49
CA ASN A 115 2.67 2.72 -1.19
C ASN A 115 3.64 3.39 -0.20
N SER A 116 4.84 3.75 -0.66
CA SER A 116 5.83 4.48 0.15
C SER A 116 5.37 5.89 0.52
N ASP A 117 4.71 6.61 -0.41
CA ASP A 117 4.15 7.94 -0.13
C ASP A 117 3.01 7.86 0.89
N LEU A 118 2.16 6.82 0.81
CA LEU A 118 1.13 6.55 1.82
C LEU A 118 1.76 6.37 3.20
N LEU A 119 2.82 5.57 3.31
CA LEU A 119 3.52 5.31 4.57
C LEU A 119 4.18 6.58 5.13
N ALA A 120 4.89 7.34 4.30
CA ALA A 120 5.55 8.58 4.69
C ALA A 120 4.55 9.68 5.08
N THR A 121 3.44 9.77 4.34
CA THR A 121 2.34 10.69 4.61
C THR A 121 1.66 10.35 5.93
N ALA A 122 1.41 9.06 6.20
CA ALA A 122 0.90 8.63 7.49
C ALA A 122 1.87 9.05 8.59
N ALA A 123 3.17 8.74 8.49
CA ALA A 123 4.17 9.08 9.50
C ALA A 123 4.23 10.57 9.87
N ALA A 124 3.78 11.49 8.99
CA ALA A 124 3.70 12.91 9.32
C ALA A 124 2.76 13.20 10.51
N PHE A 125 1.78 12.33 10.80
CA PHE A 125 0.83 12.53 11.93
C PHE A 125 1.55 12.62 13.28
N THR A 126 2.72 11.99 13.42
CA THR A 126 3.47 11.96 14.69
C THR A 126 4.24 13.26 14.94
N LYS A 127 4.43 14.06 13.88
CA LYS A 127 5.22 15.30 13.92
C LYS A 127 4.39 16.54 14.25
N THR A 128 3.06 16.44 14.18
CA THR A 128 2.15 17.56 14.40
C THR A 128 1.06 17.21 15.41
N THR A 129 0.68 18.18 16.23
CA THR A 129 -0.46 18.05 17.14
C THR A 129 -1.79 18.42 16.46
N GLN A 130 -1.71 19.15 15.35
CA GLN A 130 -2.86 19.56 14.55
C GLN A 130 -3.31 18.42 13.63
N LEU A 131 -4.63 18.32 13.45
CA LEU A 131 -5.24 17.35 12.56
C LEU A 131 -5.11 17.85 11.12
N ASP A 132 -4.29 17.17 10.34
CA ASP A 132 -4.18 17.35 8.89
C ASP A 132 -4.99 16.27 8.18
N ARG A 133 -5.76 16.65 7.15
CA ARG A 133 -6.60 15.72 6.40
C ARG A 133 -5.78 14.63 5.73
N ARG A 134 -4.69 15.02 5.06
CA ARG A 134 -3.89 14.10 4.23
C ARG A 134 -3.18 13.05 5.08
N SER A 135 -2.49 13.45 6.14
CA SER A 135 -1.83 12.51 7.06
C SER A 135 -2.83 11.63 7.80
N THR A 136 -3.98 12.19 8.19
CA THR A 136 -5.00 11.44 8.94
C THR A 136 -5.70 10.42 8.04
N ALA A 137 -6.01 10.76 6.79
CA ALA A 137 -6.57 9.82 5.82
C ALA A 137 -5.59 8.70 5.48
N ALA A 138 -4.31 9.02 5.25
CA ALA A 138 -3.26 8.03 5.04
C ALA A 138 -3.13 7.06 6.23
N LEU A 139 -3.16 7.59 7.46
CA LEU A 139 -3.14 6.80 8.68
C LEU A 139 -4.38 5.91 8.81
N GLU A 140 -5.58 6.45 8.56
CA GLU A 140 -6.84 5.70 8.59
C GLU A 140 -6.80 4.54 7.59
N ARG A 141 -6.25 4.77 6.39
CA ARG A 141 -6.11 3.76 5.35
C ARG A 141 -5.18 2.63 5.76
N ILE A 142 -4.00 2.94 6.31
CA ILE A 142 -3.09 1.91 6.84
C ILE A 142 -3.78 1.14 7.97
N TYR A 143 -4.39 1.83 8.92
CA TYR A 143 -4.98 1.21 10.10
C TYR A 143 -6.18 0.31 9.78
N LYS A 144 -7.01 0.68 8.80
CA LYS A 144 -8.23 -0.07 8.45
C LYS A 144 -8.03 -1.10 7.33
N LEU A 145 -7.18 -0.81 6.33
CA LEU A 145 -7.09 -1.62 5.10
C LEU A 145 -5.75 -2.32 4.90
N HIS A 146 -4.66 -1.80 5.49
CA HIS A 146 -3.29 -2.29 5.25
C HIS A 146 -2.52 -2.40 6.57
N ALA A 147 -3.10 -3.09 7.55
CA ALA A 147 -2.56 -3.20 8.91
C ALA A 147 -1.16 -3.84 8.94
N GLU A 148 -0.79 -4.58 7.90
CA GLU A 148 0.53 -5.17 7.73
C GLU A 148 1.64 -4.12 7.55
N LEU A 149 1.29 -2.87 7.22
CA LEU A 149 2.23 -1.74 7.15
C LEU A 149 2.44 -1.03 8.49
N LEU A 150 1.74 -1.43 9.57
CA LEU A 150 1.93 -0.81 10.89
C LEU A 150 3.35 -1.04 11.43
N GLU A 151 3.96 -2.18 11.11
CA GLU A 151 5.34 -2.47 11.49
C GLU A 151 6.32 -1.56 10.76
N ASP A 152 6.13 -1.36 9.46
CA ASP A 152 6.94 -0.44 8.65
C ASP A 152 6.76 1.02 9.10
N LEU A 153 5.54 1.40 9.52
CA LEU A 153 5.25 2.72 10.06
C LEU A 153 5.95 2.93 11.41
N ALA A 154 5.92 1.91 12.27
CA ALA A 154 6.62 1.93 13.56
C ALA A 154 8.13 2.10 13.36
N GLU A 155 8.72 1.34 12.43
CA GLU A 155 10.13 1.44 12.06
C GLU A 155 10.47 2.85 11.55
N LEU A 156 9.67 3.41 10.64
CA LEU A 156 9.89 4.73 10.07
C LEU A 156 9.83 5.87 11.11
N VAL A 157 9.01 5.71 12.15
CA VAL A 157 8.86 6.67 13.25
C VAL A 157 9.79 6.37 14.43
N GLU A 158 10.56 5.28 14.35
CA GLU A 158 11.50 4.83 15.40
C GLU A 158 10.81 4.51 16.74
N VAL A 159 9.62 3.91 16.68
CA VAL A 159 8.85 3.43 17.84
C VAL A 159 8.47 1.96 17.67
N ASN A 160 7.93 1.33 18.71
CA ASN A 160 7.41 -0.03 18.59
C ASN A 160 5.96 -0.04 18.07
N VAL A 161 5.51 -1.22 17.58
CA VAL A 161 4.20 -1.41 16.96
C VAL A 161 3.03 -1.09 17.91
N ALA A 162 3.16 -1.43 19.19
CA ALA A 162 2.11 -1.16 20.18
C ALA A 162 1.97 0.35 20.45
N GLU A 163 3.10 1.06 20.50
CA GLU A 163 3.15 2.50 20.68
C GLU A 163 2.55 3.24 19.48
N ILE A 164 2.96 2.92 18.25
CA ILE A 164 2.37 3.55 17.05
C ILE A 164 0.88 3.21 16.95
N GLY A 165 0.47 1.99 17.31
CA GLY A 165 -0.94 1.60 17.35
C GLY A 165 -1.75 2.44 18.34
N GLY A 166 -1.21 2.67 19.55
CA GLY A 166 -1.83 3.54 20.54
C GLY A 166 -1.89 5.01 20.11
N MET A 167 -0.82 5.52 19.47
CA MET A 167 -0.79 6.86 18.90
C MET A 167 -1.83 7.02 17.79
N ALA A 168 -1.89 6.06 16.86
CA ALA A 168 -2.83 6.06 15.76
C ALA A 168 -4.27 5.99 16.26
N HIS A 169 -4.56 5.11 17.22
CA HIS A 169 -5.88 5.01 17.82
C HIS A 169 -6.31 6.33 18.45
N ARG A 170 -5.47 6.95 19.28
CA ARG A 170 -5.78 8.27 19.89
C ARG A 170 -5.98 9.36 18.84
N HIS A 171 -5.15 9.38 17.80
CA HIS A 171 -5.25 10.36 16.73
C HIS A 171 -6.56 10.23 15.95
N LEU A 172 -6.90 9.01 15.53
CA LEU A 172 -8.14 8.73 14.78
C LEU A 172 -9.40 8.96 15.63
N GLN A 173 -9.36 8.66 16.93
CA GLN A 173 -10.46 8.94 17.86
C GLN A 173 -10.82 10.42 17.93
N ARG A 174 -9.83 11.33 17.81
CA ARG A 174 -10.11 12.77 17.76
C ARG A 174 -11.04 13.12 16.59
N THR A 175 -10.92 12.40 15.47
CA THR A 175 -11.72 12.57 14.24
C THR A 175 -12.96 11.67 14.13
N ALA A 176 -13.33 10.98 15.22
CA ALA A 176 -14.46 10.06 15.21
C ALA A 176 -15.80 10.80 15.22
N GLY A 177 -15.90 11.94 15.91
CA GLY A 177 -17.13 12.73 16.03
C GLY A 177 -17.55 13.40 14.72
N LEU A 178 -18.85 13.68 14.58
CA LEU A 178 -19.47 14.24 13.38
C LEU A 178 -18.82 15.58 12.99
N ASP A 179 -18.72 16.51 13.94
CA ASP A 179 -18.20 17.85 13.69
C ASP A 179 -16.72 17.84 13.28
N GLU A 180 -15.88 17.08 13.98
CA GLU A 180 -14.45 16.97 13.63
C GLU A 180 -14.29 16.32 12.26
N PHE A 181 -15.00 15.22 11.98
CA PHE A 181 -14.95 14.55 10.69
C PHE A 181 -15.34 15.49 9.55
N MET A 182 -16.46 16.21 9.70
CA MET A 182 -16.92 17.15 8.67
C MET A 182 -15.98 18.34 8.52
N ARG A 183 -15.31 18.77 9.59
CA ARG A 183 -14.33 19.86 9.52
C ARG A 183 -13.02 19.43 8.87
N ILE A 184 -12.45 18.29 9.26
CA ILE A 184 -11.20 17.80 8.68
C ILE A 184 -11.36 17.44 7.20
N THR A 185 -12.54 16.98 6.79
CA THR A 185 -12.88 16.75 5.38
C THR A 185 -13.25 18.02 4.62
N GLY A 186 -13.39 19.16 5.30
CA GLY A 186 -13.70 20.45 4.70
C GLY A 186 -15.16 20.65 4.28
N VAL A 187 -16.07 19.74 4.68
CA VAL A 187 -17.52 19.85 4.43
C VAL A 187 -18.11 21.04 5.20
N VAL A 188 -17.65 21.25 6.44
CA VAL A 188 -18.05 22.39 7.27
C VAL A 188 -16.84 23.13 7.80
N LYS A 189 -17.01 24.43 8.12
CA LYS A 189 -15.94 25.24 8.74
C LYS A 189 -15.84 25.02 10.25
N GLU A 190 -16.97 24.84 10.93
CA GLU A 190 -17.01 24.80 12.40
C GLU A 190 -17.73 23.56 12.92
N ARG A 191 -19.03 23.42 12.63
CA ARG A 191 -19.88 22.32 13.08
C ARG A 191 -21.01 22.03 12.09
N VAL A 192 -21.61 20.86 12.22
CA VAL A 192 -22.82 20.50 11.47
C VAL A 192 -24.04 21.11 12.15
N LEU A 193 -24.83 21.82 11.37
CA LEU A 193 -26.14 22.36 11.74
C LEU A 193 -27.05 22.22 10.54
N CYS A 194 -28.19 21.57 10.71
CA CYS A 194 -29.18 21.46 9.67
C CYS A 194 -30.19 22.61 9.74
N HIS A 195 -30.81 22.92 8.60
CA HIS A 195 -31.90 23.88 8.58
C HIS A 195 -33.13 23.31 9.30
N PRO A 196 -33.87 24.13 10.08
CA PRO A 196 -35.09 23.69 10.74
C PRO A 196 -36.10 23.11 9.75
N ARG A 197 -36.78 22.03 10.15
CA ARG A 197 -37.86 21.38 9.39
C ARG A 197 -39.07 21.12 10.27
N ASP A 198 -40.25 21.22 9.68
CA ASP A 198 -41.54 21.00 10.37
C ASP A 198 -42.08 19.57 10.19
N ASP A 199 -41.32 18.68 9.52
CA ASP A 199 -41.74 17.31 9.23
C ASP A 199 -41.36 16.28 10.30
N GLY A 200 -40.68 16.72 11.38
CA GLY A 200 -40.29 15.88 12.51
C GLY A 200 -39.28 14.77 12.16
N CYS A 201 -38.68 14.80 10.98
CA CYS A 201 -37.70 13.81 10.56
C CYS A 201 -36.33 14.09 11.20
N THR A 202 -35.68 13.05 11.72
CA THR A 202 -34.31 13.14 12.25
C THR A 202 -33.34 13.65 11.19
N GLN A 203 -32.59 14.69 11.53
CA GLN A 203 -31.56 15.28 10.68
C GLN A 203 -30.16 14.80 11.10
N LEU A 204 -29.14 15.18 10.34
CA LEU A 204 -27.78 14.69 10.56
C LEU A 204 -27.19 15.19 11.89
N ASP A 205 -27.49 16.42 12.28
CA ASP A 205 -27.10 17.05 13.55
C ASP A 205 -27.94 16.58 14.76
N ASP A 206 -29.04 15.86 14.52
CA ASP A 206 -29.81 15.17 15.56
C ASP A 206 -29.26 13.78 15.89
N LEU A 207 -28.30 13.27 15.11
CA LEU A 207 -27.74 11.94 15.35
C LEU A 207 -26.94 11.91 16.66
N HIS A 208 -27.27 10.94 17.52
CA HIS A 208 -26.44 10.62 18.68
C HIS A 208 -25.05 10.13 18.23
N GLU A 209 -24.03 10.35 19.06
CA GLU A 209 -22.64 9.96 18.77
C GLU A 209 -22.52 8.47 18.41
N ASP A 210 -23.28 7.59 19.07
CA ASP A 210 -23.30 6.15 18.76
C ASP A 210 -23.83 5.86 17.34
N CYS A 211 -24.90 6.56 16.93
CA CYS A 211 -25.48 6.42 15.60
C CYS A 211 -24.50 6.90 14.53
N TRP A 212 -23.86 8.05 14.76
CA TRP A 212 -22.81 8.54 13.90
C TRP A 212 -21.60 7.59 13.86
N GLY A 213 -21.21 7.03 15.00
CA GLY A 213 -20.16 6.02 15.11
C GLY A 213 -20.43 4.81 14.23
N MET A 214 -21.69 4.36 14.12
CA MET A 214 -22.07 3.28 13.20
C MET A 214 -21.92 3.69 11.73
N VAL A 215 -22.28 4.92 11.37
CA VAL A 215 -22.04 5.46 10.02
C VAL A 215 -20.54 5.50 9.72
N ARG A 216 -19.70 5.96 10.66
CA ARG A 216 -18.24 6.05 10.49
C ARG A 216 -17.51 4.72 10.34
N ARG A 217 -18.17 3.59 10.56
CA ARG A 217 -17.62 2.28 10.22
C ARG A 217 -17.56 2.04 8.71
N TYR A 218 -18.39 2.74 7.95
CA TYR A 218 -18.50 2.62 6.49
C TYR A 218 -17.94 3.82 5.74
N LEU A 219 -17.48 4.86 6.46
CA LEU A 219 -17.00 6.10 5.87
C LEU A 219 -15.56 6.39 6.30
N MET A 220 -14.68 6.51 5.30
CA MET A 220 -13.29 6.96 5.41
C MET A 220 -13.17 8.44 5.03
N LEU A 221 -12.09 9.09 5.46
CA LEU A 221 -11.76 10.46 5.08
C LEU A 221 -11.59 10.66 3.57
N ASP A 222 -11.11 9.63 2.87
CA ASP A 222 -10.94 9.63 1.41
C ASP A 222 -12.25 9.45 0.63
N ASP A 223 -13.35 9.06 1.30
CA ASP A 223 -14.66 8.91 0.63
C ASP A 223 -15.35 10.25 0.38
N VAL A 224 -14.89 11.31 1.07
CA VAL A 224 -15.40 12.68 0.86
C VAL A 224 -14.57 13.33 -0.24
N GLU A 225 -15.20 13.75 -1.34
CA GLU A 225 -14.48 14.44 -2.40
C GLU A 225 -13.92 15.78 -1.90
N GLU A 226 -12.68 16.11 -2.26
CA GLU A 226 -12.19 17.47 -2.04
C GLU A 226 -13.02 18.42 -2.90
N VAL A 227 -13.66 19.40 -2.27
CA VAL A 227 -14.27 20.51 -3.01
C VAL A 227 -13.12 21.31 -3.61
N VAL A 228 -12.73 20.96 -4.83
CA VAL A 228 -11.89 21.81 -5.67
C VAL A 228 -12.73 23.03 -5.94
N THR A 229 -12.56 24.05 -5.11
CA THR A 229 -12.98 25.39 -5.47
C THR A 229 -12.14 25.74 -6.68
N HIS A 230 -12.70 25.56 -7.88
CA HIS A 230 -12.24 26.30 -9.04
C HIS A 230 -12.29 27.75 -8.60
N LEU A 231 -11.15 28.30 -8.22
CA LEU A 231 -10.99 29.72 -8.09
C LEU A 231 -11.40 30.28 -9.44
N GLU A 232 -12.56 30.90 -9.44
CA GLU A 232 -13.02 31.84 -10.44
C GLU A 232 -11.89 32.84 -10.64
N ASN A 233 -11.03 32.57 -11.62
CA ASN A 233 -10.20 33.60 -12.22
C ASN A 233 -11.15 34.46 -13.06
N LEU A 234 -11.81 35.40 -12.38
CA LEU A 234 -12.31 36.66 -12.95
C LEU A 234 -11.16 37.67 -13.01
#